data_AF-A0A9P8IPT7-F1
#
_entry.id   AF-A0A9P8IPT7-F1
#
_cell.length_a   1.000
_cell.length_b   1.000
_cell.length_c   1.000
_cell.angle_alpha   90.00
_cell.angle_beta   90.00
_cell.angle_gamma   90.00
#
_symmetry.space_group_name_H-M   'P 1'
#
loop_
_entity.id
_entity.type
_entity.pdbx_description
1 polymer ?
#
loop_
_entity_poly.entity_id
_entity_poly.type
_entity_poly.pdbx_seq_one_letter_code
_entity_poly.pdbx_strand_id
1 'polypeptide(L)'
;MVASPEFVTPGPSDTVSKQSENELDQEAPPPATSPNDKTADRFPEGGLKGWLCVLGSFMGLLASLGLVNSLGSFQAYLETHQLQEYDSGKIGWIFSVYTCLTFFCGVLVGPIFDARGPRSLVLLGSILILATMVSLGFCVEYWHFMLSFGICGGLGTSLVFTPAIAAVSHFFFEKRGIATGIAAGGGAVGGIIVPLTLESLFGKIGFAWATRVVALVWLISLGLACVTITSHLPTKPFSKENILPDLRIFRNIPFLMTTLAVFFVEWGIFIPISYISSYALAHEVPSKLSYQLLAIMNAGSFFGRVLPGYFADRLGRFNVLIITVALCLLSNICLWLPASGSVPLLVIYSCTFGFFSGSGISLTPVCIGQLCATEHYGRYYATAYTVVSLGTLTGIPIADSGYGAAKFALIGLTKTLCVEGKEYNIFVNAVATAGFTDQIMANNEANQGQELMKQFVPSPAIVWLVHEDCKITGETIGAMGKIVTRIFVAETHGFQGAAGEEWTPKTVRDNWKKVDDGKEFGIWRNTNEMEAAVFPRLMGA
;
A
#
# COMPACT_ATOMS: atom_id res chain seq x y z
N MET A 1 -11.36 86.68 -37.89
CA MET A 1 -10.08 86.90 -38.59
C MET A 1 -8.98 87.01 -37.56
N VAL A 2 -8.32 85.91 -37.18
CA VAL A 2 -6.90 85.92 -36.81
C VAL A 2 -6.40 84.51 -37.10
N ALA A 3 -5.47 84.40 -38.03
CA ALA A 3 -4.74 83.18 -38.36
C ALA A 3 -3.30 83.34 -37.87
N SER A 4 -2.80 82.29 -37.20
CA SER A 4 -1.46 81.65 -37.23
C SER A 4 -0.17 82.51 -37.18
N PRO A 5 1.00 82.01 -36.69
CA PRO A 5 1.53 80.63 -36.76
C PRO A 5 2.11 80.15 -35.39
N GLU A 6 2.77 79.00 -35.15
CA GLU A 6 3.50 78.01 -35.93
C GLU A 6 3.68 76.73 -35.06
N PHE A 7 3.92 75.57 -35.68
CA PHE A 7 3.95 74.24 -35.08
C PHE A 7 5.39 73.71 -34.98
N VAL A 8 5.83 73.15 -33.83
CA VAL A 8 6.74 71.98 -33.75
C VAL A 8 6.47 71.20 -32.43
N THR A 9 6.29 69.89 -32.55
CA THR A 9 5.97 68.88 -31.50
C THR A 9 7.20 68.40 -30.69
N PRO A 10 7.04 67.76 -29.51
CA PRO A 10 6.97 66.29 -29.52
C PRO A 10 6.05 65.63 -28.44
N GLY A 11 5.48 64.48 -28.80
CA GLY A 11 5.33 63.27 -27.94
C GLY A 11 4.26 63.24 -26.83
N PRO A 12 3.17 62.46 -26.97
CA PRO A 12 2.24 62.17 -25.88
C PRO A 12 2.69 60.90 -25.12
N SER A 13 2.36 60.63 -23.87
CA SER A 13 1.76 61.40 -22.77
C SER A 13 1.64 60.37 -21.63
N ASP A 14 2.17 60.68 -20.46
CA ASP A 14 1.81 60.00 -19.22
C ASP A 14 0.39 60.42 -18.82
N THR A 15 -0.52 59.47 -18.57
CA THR A 15 -1.17 59.22 -17.26
C THR A 15 -2.47 58.41 -17.40
N VAL A 16 -2.39 57.17 -16.89
CA VAL A 16 -3.33 56.51 -15.96
C VAL A 16 -4.83 56.58 -16.28
N SER A 17 -5.40 55.44 -16.69
CA SER A 17 -6.74 55.05 -16.28
C SER A 17 -6.79 53.58 -15.84
N LYS A 18 -7.46 53.38 -14.70
CA LYS A 18 -7.69 52.16 -13.95
C LYS A 18 -8.30 51.03 -14.80
N GLN A 19 -7.50 50.04 -15.20
CA GLN A 19 -7.97 48.70 -15.63
C GLN A 19 -6.87 47.67 -15.34
N SER A 20 -6.78 47.18 -14.11
CA SER A 20 -5.92 46.04 -13.78
C SER A 20 -6.47 45.32 -12.56
N GLU A 21 -7.58 44.60 -12.72
CA GLU A 21 -8.05 43.70 -11.64
C GLU A 21 -9.01 42.57 -12.07
N ASN A 22 -9.19 42.27 -13.37
CA ASN A 22 -10.14 41.22 -13.78
C ASN A 22 -9.70 40.40 -15.01
N GLU A 23 -8.46 39.90 -15.04
CA GLU A 23 -8.01 38.90 -16.03
C GLU A 23 -7.16 37.79 -15.39
N LEU A 24 -7.64 37.19 -14.30
CA LEU A 24 -6.96 36.06 -13.64
C LEU A 24 -7.80 34.79 -13.49
N ASP A 25 -9.01 34.74 -14.05
CA ASP A 25 -9.86 33.55 -14.02
C ASP A 25 -10.45 33.28 -15.41
N GLN A 26 -9.75 32.46 -16.21
CA GLN A 26 -10.29 31.49 -17.18
C GLN A 26 -9.18 31.05 -18.15
N GLU A 27 -8.25 30.22 -17.68
CA GLU A 27 -7.58 29.29 -18.58
C GLU A 27 -7.90 27.89 -18.09
N ALA A 28 -9.04 27.36 -18.58
CA ALA A 28 -9.30 25.94 -18.51
C ALA A 28 -8.16 25.22 -19.27
N PRO A 29 -7.68 24.05 -18.80
CA PRO A 29 -6.71 23.28 -19.57
C PRO A 29 -7.28 23.03 -20.97
N PRO A 30 -6.48 23.12 -22.04
CA PRO A 30 -6.99 22.98 -23.39
C PRO A 30 -7.72 21.63 -23.53
N PRO A 31 -8.89 21.62 -24.19
CA PRO A 31 -9.62 20.38 -24.41
C PRO A 31 -8.73 19.40 -25.20
N ALA A 32 -8.83 18.12 -24.86
CA ALA A 32 -8.10 17.03 -25.49
C ALA A 32 -8.10 17.20 -27.02
N THR A 33 -6.95 17.56 -27.58
CA THR A 33 -6.80 17.82 -29.01
C THR A 33 -7.11 16.57 -29.81
N SER A 34 -7.94 16.73 -30.84
CA SER A 34 -8.26 15.71 -31.83
C SER A 34 -7.01 15.06 -32.44
N PRO A 35 -7.03 13.75 -32.79
CA PRO A 35 -5.83 12.93 -32.91
C PRO A 35 -4.90 13.19 -34.12
N ASN A 36 -5.22 14.11 -35.02
CA ASN A 36 -4.93 13.84 -36.44
C ASN A 36 -3.96 14.75 -37.21
N ASP A 37 -3.10 15.60 -36.62
CA ASP A 37 -2.08 16.25 -37.49
C ASP A 37 -0.80 16.87 -36.87
N LYS A 38 -0.47 16.64 -35.58
CA LYS A 38 0.76 17.22 -34.97
C LYS A 38 1.53 16.30 -34.00
N THR A 39 1.11 15.05 -33.85
CA THR A 39 1.68 14.10 -32.88
C THR A 39 2.88 13.31 -33.43
N ALA A 40 2.92 13.05 -34.75
CA ALA A 40 3.96 12.22 -35.38
C ALA A 40 5.38 12.81 -35.29
N ASP A 41 5.53 14.14 -35.31
CA ASP A 41 6.85 14.80 -35.23
C ASP A 41 7.38 14.97 -33.79
N ARG A 42 6.56 14.72 -32.75
CA ARG A 42 6.94 14.96 -31.34
C ARG A 42 7.48 13.70 -30.63
N PHE A 43 7.23 12.51 -31.18
CA PHE A 43 7.68 11.24 -30.59
C PHE A 43 8.52 10.45 -31.59
N PRO A 44 9.72 10.00 -31.22
CA PRO A 44 10.56 9.19 -32.10
C PRO A 44 10.02 7.76 -32.30
N GLU A 45 8.95 7.36 -31.60
CA GLU A 45 8.34 6.01 -31.61
C GLU A 45 9.39 4.88 -31.53
N GLY A 46 10.44 5.11 -30.74
CA GLY A 46 11.58 4.22 -30.57
C GLY A 46 12.91 4.81 -31.03
N GLY A 47 13.61 4.08 -31.92
CA GLY A 47 15.03 4.27 -32.23
C GLY A 47 15.96 3.67 -31.17
N LEU A 48 17.28 3.66 -31.45
CA LEU A 48 18.28 3.07 -30.54
C LEU A 48 18.18 3.70 -29.14
N LYS A 49 18.04 5.03 -29.06
CA LYS A 49 17.91 5.75 -27.77
C LYS A 49 16.62 5.39 -27.02
N GLY A 50 15.48 5.26 -27.71
CA GLY A 50 14.22 4.89 -27.09
C GLY A 50 14.23 3.48 -26.52
N TRP A 51 14.74 2.50 -27.28
CA TRP A 51 14.85 1.11 -26.82
C TRP A 51 15.95 0.91 -25.76
N LEU A 52 17.06 1.64 -25.84
CA LEU A 52 18.03 1.70 -24.74
C LEU A 52 17.40 2.29 -23.48
N CYS A 53 16.54 3.31 -23.60
CA CYS A 53 15.82 3.84 -22.46
C CYS A 53 14.86 2.80 -21.86
N VAL A 54 14.16 2.01 -22.68
CA VAL A 54 13.30 0.90 -22.21
C VAL A 54 14.15 -0.16 -21.48
N LEU A 55 15.30 -0.53 -22.02
CA LEU A 55 16.25 -1.43 -21.35
C LEU A 55 16.75 -0.85 -20.02
N GLY A 56 17.08 0.43 -20.00
CA GLY A 56 17.49 1.13 -18.79
C GLY A 56 16.40 1.15 -17.73
N SER A 57 15.18 1.48 -18.13
CA SER A 57 14.01 1.46 -17.25
C SER A 57 13.71 0.05 -16.77
N PHE A 58 13.86 -0.98 -17.60
CA PHE A 58 13.79 -2.37 -17.18
C PHE A 58 14.78 -2.66 -16.05
N MET A 59 16.04 -2.28 -16.21
CA MET A 59 17.09 -2.54 -15.24
C MET A 59 16.92 -1.70 -13.95
N GLY A 60 16.44 -0.46 -14.08
CA GLY A 60 16.11 0.38 -12.94
C GLY A 60 14.93 -0.17 -12.14
N LEU A 61 13.88 -0.62 -12.83
CA LEU A 61 12.69 -1.22 -12.22
C LEU A 61 12.96 -2.63 -11.68
N LEU A 62 13.90 -3.36 -12.27
CA LEU A 62 14.36 -4.65 -11.78
C LEU A 62 14.93 -4.54 -10.37
N ALA A 63 15.67 -3.48 -10.06
CA ALA A 63 16.15 -3.23 -8.70
C ALA A 63 15.09 -2.58 -7.80
N SER A 64 14.47 -1.48 -8.26
CA SER A 64 13.53 -0.69 -7.43
C SER A 64 12.22 -1.43 -7.17
N LEU A 65 11.44 -1.69 -8.22
CA LEU A 65 10.16 -2.41 -8.12
C LEU A 65 10.35 -3.89 -7.77
N GLY A 66 11.53 -4.48 -8.06
CA GLY A 66 11.89 -5.82 -7.59
C GLY A 66 11.92 -5.94 -6.07
N LEU A 67 12.41 -4.91 -5.36
CA LEU A 67 12.37 -4.87 -3.89
C LEU A 67 10.93 -4.77 -3.36
N VAL A 68 10.10 -3.90 -3.96
CA VAL A 68 8.67 -3.79 -3.64
C VAL A 68 7.95 -5.13 -3.84
N ASN A 69 8.25 -5.84 -4.92
CA ASN A 69 7.67 -7.15 -5.22
C ASN A 69 8.20 -8.30 -4.32
N SER A 70 9.16 -8.01 -3.43
CA SER A 70 9.82 -8.99 -2.55
C SER A 70 9.65 -8.68 -1.06
N LEU A 71 8.78 -7.72 -0.70
CA LEU A 71 8.61 -7.27 0.68
C LEU A 71 8.20 -8.39 1.62
N GLY A 72 7.27 -9.25 1.20
CA GLY A 72 6.82 -10.40 1.99
C GLY A 72 7.95 -11.36 2.37
N SER A 73 8.96 -11.53 1.52
CA SER A 73 10.11 -12.39 1.81
C SER A 73 11.04 -11.79 2.86
N PHE A 74 11.27 -10.47 2.84
CA PHE A 74 12.01 -9.78 3.89
C PHE A 74 11.23 -9.78 5.20
N GLN A 75 9.93 -9.51 5.16
CA GLN A 75 9.07 -9.49 6.34
C GLN A 75 9.07 -10.85 7.04
N ALA A 76 8.77 -11.93 6.30
CA ALA A 76 8.76 -13.29 6.85
C ALA A 76 10.11 -13.66 7.48
N TYR A 77 11.23 -13.30 6.85
CA TYR A 77 12.55 -13.58 7.42
C TYR A 77 12.80 -12.81 8.71
N LEU A 78 12.47 -11.50 8.77
CA LEU A 78 12.72 -10.69 9.96
C LEU A 78 11.85 -11.11 11.13
N GLU A 79 10.58 -11.48 10.88
CA GLU A 79 9.65 -12.03 11.88
C GLU A 79 10.17 -13.31 12.53
N THR A 80 10.88 -14.16 11.77
CA THR A 80 11.44 -15.41 12.31
C THR A 80 12.91 -15.32 12.68
N HIS A 81 13.57 -14.15 12.67
CA HIS A 81 15.00 -14.01 13.01
C HIS A 81 15.32 -12.76 13.85
N GLN A 82 15.74 -11.65 13.24
CA GLN A 82 16.24 -10.48 13.99
C GLN A 82 15.16 -9.77 14.82
N LEU A 83 13.89 -9.84 14.41
CA LEU A 83 12.79 -9.12 15.04
C LEU A 83 11.75 -10.07 15.66
N GLN A 84 12.13 -11.31 16.01
CA GLN A 84 11.22 -12.31 16.60
C GLN A 84 10.44 -11.83 17.84
N GLU A 85 11.01 -10.89 18.59
CA GLU A 85 10.41 -10.34 19.81
C GLU A 85 9.31 -9.28 19.52
N TYR A 86 9.18 -8.83 18.28
CA TYR A 86 8.21 -7.82 17.86
C TYR A 86 6.98 -8.48 17.23
N ASP A 87 5.81 -7.90 17.51
CA ASP A 87 4.56 -8.27 16.85
C ASP A 87 4.63 -8.05 15.32
N SER A 88 3.98 -8.93 14.55
CA SER A 88 3.98 -8.88 13.07
C SER A 88 3.44 -7.54 12.55
N GLY A 89 2.43 -6.96 13.21
CA GLY A 89 1.91 -5.64 12.87
C GLY A 89 2.94 -4.53 13.05
N LYS A 90 3.80 -4.61 14.08
CA LYS A 90 4.91 -3.66 14.28
C LYS A 90 5.96 -3.79 13.17
N ILE A 91 6.35 -5.02 12.81
CA ILE A 91 7.35 -5.26 11.75
C ILE A 91 6.81 -4.79 10.39
N GLY A 92 5.52 -5.01 10.11
CA GLY A 92 4.84 -4.55 8.91
C GLY A 92 4.93 -3.03 8.66
N TRP A 93 5.11 -2.20 9.69
CA TRP A 93 5.32 -0.76 9.53
C TRP A 93 6.60 -0.41 8.75
N ILE A 94 7.67 -1.19 8.89
CA ILE A 94 8.93 -0.95 8.14
C ILE A 94 8.65 -1.00 6.63
N PHE A 95 7.94 -2.04 6.20
CA PHE A 95 7.61 -2.29 4.79
C PHE A 95 6.50 -1.36 4.28
N SER A 96 5.56 -0.99 5.16
CA SER A 96 4.50 -0.02 4.84
C SER A 96 5.08 1.38 4.63
N VAL A 97 6.03 1.81 5.47
CA VAL A 97 6.76 3.09 5.30
C VAL A 97 7.59 3.06 4.02
N TYR A 98 8.31 1.96 3.74
CA TYR A 98 9.06 1.78 2.49
C TYR A 98 8.18 1.99 1.25
N THR A 99 7.04 1.30 1.21
CA THR A 99 6.11 1.34 0.07
C THR A 99 5.46 2.72 -0.05
N CYS A 100 5.06 3.31 1.08
CA CYS A 100 4.51 4.66 1.12
C CYS A 100 5.51 5.69 0.56
N LEU A 101 6.75 5.70 1.04
CA LEU A 101 7.77 6.65 0.58
C LEU A 101 8.17 6.44 -0.88
N THR A 102 8.15 5.19 -1.36
CA THR A 102 8.38 4.86 -2.78
C THR A 102 7.44 5.67 -3.69
N PHE A 103 6.16 5.78 -3.31
CA PHE A 103 5.16 6.48 -4.11
C PHE A 103 4.96 7.95 -3.71
N PHE A 104 4.96 8.26 -2.41
CA PHE A 104 4.70 9.60 -1.88
C PHE A 104 5.74 10.62 -2.32
N CYS A 105 7.03 10.25 -2.28
CA CYS A 105 8.11 11.13 -2.72
C CYS A 105 8.07 11.42 -4.22
N GLY A 106 7.30 10.63 -4.98
CA GLY A 106 7.00 10.86 -6.39
C GLY A 106 6.54 12.30 -6.64
N VAL A 107 5.72 12.87 -5.75
CA VAL A 107 5.17 14.23 -5.86
C VAL A 107 6.23 15.32 -6.14
N LEU A 108 7.44 15.14 -5.62
CA LEU A 108 8.58 16.02 -5.86
C LEU A 108 9.45 15.51 -7.02
N VAL A 109 9.65 14.20 -7.11
CA VAL A 109 10.50 13.57 -8.14
C VAL A 109 9.95 13.79 -9.54
N GLY A 110 8.63 13.71 -9.73
CA GLY A 110 7.95 13.88 -11.02
C GLY A 110 8.19 15.25 -11.67
N PRO A 111 7.85 16.37 -11.01
CA PRO A 111 8.15 17.71 -11.52
C PRO A 111 9.65 17.97 -11.74
N ILE A 112 10.52 17.47 -10.85
CA ILE A 112 11.98 17.60 -11.03
C ILE A 112 12.44 16.82 -12.27
N PHE A 113 11.89 15.63 -12.50
CA PHE A 113 12.13 14.84 -13.70
C PHE A 113 11.69 15.59 -14.96
N ASP A 114 10.48 16.17 -14.97
CA ASP A 114 9.97 16.92 -16.12
C ASP A 114 10.84 18.16 -16.43
N ALA A 115 11.45 18.77 -15.41
CA ALA A 115 12.29 19.96 -15.58
C ALA A 115 13.75 19.64 -15.95
N ARG A 116 14.38 18.67 -15.28
CA ARG A 116 15.84 18.40 -15.37
C ARG A 116 16.19 17.06 -16.01
N GLY A 117 15.21 16.23 -16.30
CA GLY A 117 15.39 14.88 -16.81
C GLY A 117 15.81 13.86 -15.73
N PRO A 118 16.07 12.60 -16.15
CA PRO A 118 16.20 11.47 -15.22
C PRO A 118 17.57 11.31 -14.55
N ARG A 119 18.66 11.79 -15.17
CA ARG A 119 20.02 11.32 -14.83
C ARG A 119 20.42 11.49 -13.37
N SER A 120 20.23 12.69 -12.80
CA SER A 120 20.61 12.96 -11.42
C SER A 120 19.72 12.22 -10.42
N LEU A 121 18.44 12.06 -10.75
CA LEU A 121 17.47 11.35 -9.91
C LEU A 121 17.80 9.86 -9.85
N VAL A 122 17.99 9.23 -11.01
CA VAL A 122 18.35 7.81 -11.11
C VAL A 122 19.69 7.53 -10.45
N LEU A 123 20.69 8.40 -10.60
CA LEU A 123 21.99 8.22 -9.95
C LEU A 123 21.88 8.26 -8.42
N LEU A 124 21.22 9.28 -7.88
CA LEU A 124 21.03 9.41 -6.43
C LEU A 124 20.22 8.25 -5.87
N GLY A 125 19.11 7.90 -6.54
CA GLY A 125 18.26 6.77 -6.13
C GLY A 125 19.02 5.44 -6.17
N SER A 126 19.87 5.23 -7.18
CA SER A 126 20.70 4.03 -7.30
C SER A 126 21.67 3.89 -6.13
N ILE A 127 22.33 4.99 -5.73
CA ILE A 127 23.23 5.01 -4.58
C ILE A 127 22.48 4.64 -3.31
N LEU A 128 21.28 5.20 -3.10
CA LEU A 128 20.46 4.90 -1.93
C LEU A 128 19.97 3.46 -1.90
N ILE A 129 19.48 2.89 -3.01
CA ILE A 129 19.06 1.48 -3.08
C ILE A 129 20.22 0.54 -2.75
N LEU A 130 21.41 0.82 -3.30
CA LEU A 130 22.62 0.04 -2.99
C LEU A 130 23.01 0.16 -1.51
N ALA A 131 22.97 1.38 -0.96
CA ALA A 131 23.26 1.63 0.44
C ALA A 131 22.28 0.88 1.35
N THR A 132 20.99 0.84 1.01
CA THR A 132 19.98 0.06 1.74
C THR A 132 20.34 -1.43 1.75
N MET A 133 20.58 -2.05 0.59
CA MET A 133 20.88 -3.49 0.53
C MET A 133 22.18 -3.87 1.26
N VAL A 134 23.21 -3.04 1.18
CA VAL A 134 24.48 -3.27 1.88
C VAL A 134 24.30 -3.06 3.39
N SER A 135 23.56 -2.02 3.80
CA SER A 135 23.38 -1.67 5.21
C SER A 135 22.47 -2.64 5.98
N LEU A 136 21.56 -3.33 5.29
CA LEU A 136 20.75 -4.41 5.88
C LEU A 136 21.59 -5.45 6.61
N GLY A 137 22.79 -5.77 6.11
CA GLY A 137 23.68 -6.74 6.73
C GLY A 137 24.28 -6.30 8.08
N PHE A 138 24.07 -5.05 8.49
CA PHE A 138 24.47 -4.52 9.79
C PHE A 138 23.27 -4.22 10.71
N CYS A 139 22.04 -4.44 10.21
CA CYS A 139 20.82 -4.16 10.97
C CYS A 139 20.54 -5.29 11.96
N VAL A 140 20.14 -4.91 13.17
CA VAL A 140 19.84 -5.83 14.30
C VAL A 140 18.61 -5.34 15.05
N GLU A 141 18.56 -4.03 15.35
CA GLU A 141 17.41 -3.41 16.01
C GLU A 141 16.31 -2.98 15.03
N TYR A 142 15.06 -2.94 15.50
CA TYR A 142 13.90 -2.48 14.73
C TYR A 142 14.14 -1.13 14.02
N TRP A 143 14.72 -0.15 14.73
CA TRP A 143 14.95 1.18 14.17
C TRP A 143 16.04 1.19 13.09
N HIS A 144 16.99 0.24 13.09
CA HIS A 144 17.97 0.08 12.01
C HIS A 144 17.25 -0.24 10.70
N PHE A 145 16.32 -1.21 10.74
CA PHE A 145 15.52 -1.61 9.58
C PHE A 145 14.55 -0.50 9.14
N MET A 146 13.95 0.23 10.08
CA MET A 146 13.09 1.38 9.75
C MET A 146 13.86 2.48 8.99
N LEU A 147 15.05 2.85 9.44
CA LEU A 147 15.86 3.88 8.78
C LEU A 147 16.46 3.40 7.45
N SER A 148 17.05 2.20 7.44
CA SER A 148 17.74 1.65 6.26
C SER A 148 16.76 1.18 5.19
N PHE A 149 15.83 0.29 5.55
CA PHE A 149 14.90 -0.30 4.59
C PHE A 149 13.70 0.62 4.36
N GLY A 150 13.03 1.04 5.43
CA GLY A 150 11.85 1.92 5.37
C GLY A 150 12.16 3.24 4.66
N ILE A 151 12.97 4.08 5.30
CA ILE A 151 13.18 5.46 4.85
C ILE A 151 14.17 5.54 3.68
N CYS A 152 15.42 5.10 3.87
CA CYS A 152 16.46 5.20 2.84
C CYS A 152 16.08 4.38 1.59
N GLY A 153 15.57 3.16 1.78
CA GLY A 153 15.09 2.31 0.69
C GLY A 153 13.91 2.93 -0.06
N GLY A 154 12.91 3.47 0.64
CA GLY A 154 11.73 4.07 0.01
C GLY A 154 12.08 5.32 -0.80
N LEU A 155 12.92 6.21 -0.25
CA LEU A 155 13.43 7.39 -0.95
C LEU A 155 14.24 7.01 -2.20
N GLY A 156 15.16 6.05 -2.05
CA GLY A 156 15.97 5.56 -3.16
C GLY A 156 15.14 4.94 -4.27
N THR A 157 14.16 4.12 -3.90
CA THR A 157 13.22 3.47 -4.82
C THR A 157 12.41 4.50 -5.59
N SER A 158 11.87 5.53 -4.93
CA SER A 158 11.10 6.60 -5.58
C SER A 158 11.88 7.35 -6.67
N LEU A 159 13.16 7.63 -6.38
CA LEU A 159 14.09 8.36 -7.25
C LEU A 159 14.49 7.58 -8.51
N VAL A 160 14.35 6.25 -8.52
CA VAL A 160 14.59 5.41 -9.71
C VAL A 160 13.27 5.06 -10.40
N PHE A 161 12.26 4.66 -9.62
CA PHE A 161 10.98 4.16 -10.13
C PHE A 161 10.24 5.21 -10.96
N THR A 162 10.07 6.43 -10.43
CA THR A 162 9.32 7.50 -11.09
C THR A 162 9.98 7.91 -12.42
N PRO A 163 11.30 8.23 -12.47
CA PRO A 163 11.97 8.56 -13.73
C PRO A 163 12.03 7.40 -14.72
N ALA A 164 12.15 6.15 -14.27
CA ALA A 164 12.19 5.00 -15.16
C ALA A 164 10.89 4.83 -15.94
N ILE A 165 9.74 5.01 -15.28
CA ILE A 165 8.43 4.96 -15.95
C ILE A 165 8.22 6.19 -16.84
N ALA A 166 8.52 7.38 -16.31
CA ALA A 166 8.29 8.63 -17.02
C ALA A 166 9.16 8.79 -18.27
N ALA A 167 10.43 8.36 -18.23
CA ALA A 167 11.33 8.44 -19.37
C ALA A 167 10.82 7.66 -20.59
N VAL A 168 10.21 6.48 -20.40
CA VAL A 168 9.62 5.69 -21.50
C VAL A 168 8.52 6.48 -22.22
N SER A 169 7.70 7.22 -21.46
CA SER A 169 6.60 8.01 -22.02
C SER A 169 7.05 9.14 -22.95
N HIS A 170 8.31 9.59 -22.84
CA HIS A 170 8.90 10.64 -23.70
C HIS A 170 9.28 10.11 -25.09
N PHE A 171 9.48 8.80 -25.25
CA PHE A 171 9.89 8.20 -26.53
C PHE A 171 8.75 7.52 -27.29
N PHE A 172 7.71 7.08 -26.59
CA PHE A 172 6.63 6.29 -27.16
C PHE A 172 5.27 6.90 -26.85
N PHE A 173 4.45 7.12 -27.88
CA PHE A 173 3.05 7.50 -27.78
C PHE A 173 2.15 6.37 -28.29
N GLU A 174 2.35 5.86 -29.50
CA GLU A 174 1.55 4.78 -30.08
C GLU A 174 1.87 3.43 -29.43
N LYS A 175 3.16 3.10 -29.26
CA LYS A 175 3.63 1.84 -28.65
C LYS A 175 3.87 1.96 -27.15
N ARG A 176 3.18 2.90 -26.49
CA ARG A 176 3.45 3.24 -25.09
C ARG A 176 3.11 2.07 -24.16
N GLY A 177 2.02 1.35 -24.41
CA GLY A 177 1.59 0.20 -23.63
C GLY A 177 2.65 -0.90 -23.60
N ILE A 178 3.10 -1.35 -24.78
CA ILE A 178 4.13 -2.38 -24.86
C ILE A 178 5.49 -1.91 -24.30
N ALA A 179 5.90 -0.66 -24.57
CA ALA A 179 7.19 -0.14 -24.10
C ALA A 179 7.22 -0.01 -22.57
N THR A 180 6.17 0.56 -21.96
CA THR A 180 6.02 0.63 -20.51
C THR A 180 5.85 -0.76 -19.90
N GLY A 181 5.15 -1.66 -20.59
CA GLY A 181 5.00 -3.06 -20.18
C GLY A 181 6.32 -3.82 -20.09
N ILE A 182 7.19 -3.69 -21.11
CA ILE A 182 8.54 -4.26 -21.11
C ILE A 182 9.34 -3.66 -19.95
N ALA A 183 9.40 -2.33 -19.83
CA ALA A 183 10.12 -1.68 -18.75
C ALA A 183 9.64 -2.15 -17.36
N ALA A 184 8.33 -2.16 -17.12
CA ALA A 184 7.73 -2.64 -15.88
C ALA A 184 8.00 -4.13 -15.62
N GLY A 185 8.16 -4.95 -16.67
CA GLY A 185 8.55 -6.35 -16.58
C GLY A 185 9.83 -6.57 -15.75
N GLY A 186 10.75 -5.61 -15.75
CA GLY A 186 11.95 -5.64 -14.91
C GLY A 186 11.64 -5.90 -13.44
N GLY A 187 10.66 -5.20 -12.87
CA GLY A 187 10.27 -5.38 -11.46
C GLY A 187 9.70 -6.76 -11.15
N ALA A 188 9.01 -7.39 -12.11
CA ALA A 188 8.53 -8.76 -11.94
C ALA A 188 9.72 -9.75 -11.91
N VAL A 189 10.71 -9.57 -12.79
CA VAL A 189 11.95 -10.37 -12.76
C VAL A 189 12.72 -10.15 -11.46
N GLY A 190 12.83 -8.91 -10.99
CA GLY A 190 13.43 -8.59 -9.69
C GLY A 190 12.72 -9.30 -8.53
N GLY A 191 11.39 -9.34 -8.55
CA GLY A 191 10.55 -10.09 -7.59
C GLY A 191 10.69 -11.61 -7.66
N ILE A 192 11.37 -12.15 -8.68
CA ILE A 192 11.75 -13.57 -8.75
C ILE A 192 13.17 -13.74 -8.24
N ILE A 193 14.10 -12.90 -8.69
CA ILE A 193 15.53 -12.97 -8.36
C ILE A 193 15.75 -12.84 -6.85
N VAL A 194 15.17 -11.81 -6.22
CA VAL A 194 15.41 -11.52 -4.80
C VAL A 194 14.99 -12.66 -3.88
N PRO A 195 13.72 -13.13 -3.86
CA PRO A 195 13.31 -14.18 -2.92
C PRO A 195 14.09 -15.48 -3.12
N LEU A 196 14.31 -15.91 -4.37
CA LEU A 196 15.07 -17.14 -4.65
C LEU A 196 16.55 -17.02 -4.25
N THR A 197 17.15 -15.85 -4.46
CA THR A 197 18.54 -15.58 -4.04
C THR A 197 18.64 -15.62 -2.52
N LEU A 198 17.72 -14.94 -1.83
CA LEU A 198 17.69 -14.90 -0.37
C LEU A 198 17.46 -16.29 0.24
N GLU A 199 16.42 -17.01 -0.20
CA GLU A 199 16.09 -18.37 0.27
C GLU A 199 17.28 -19.34 0.10
N SER A 200 17.95 -19.30 -1.06
CA SER A 200 19.07 -20.21 -1.34
C SER A 200 20.37 -19.88 -0.61
N LEU A 201 20.53 -18.63 -0.15
CA LEU A 201 21.76 -18.14 0.46
C LEU A 201 21.67 -17.99 1.98
N PHE A 202 20.48 -17.83 2.56
CA PHE A 202 20.32 -17.68 4.01
C PHE A 202 20.99 -18.82 4.79
N GLY A 203 20.76 -20.07 4.41
CA GLY A 203 21.38 -21.23 5.07
C GLY A 203 22.87 -21.44 4.78
N LYS A 204 23.45 -20.76 3.78
CA LYS A 204 24.85 -20.97 3.34
C LYS A 204 25.80 -19.89 3.83
N ILE A 205 25.40 -18.63 3.72
CA ILE A 205 26.25 -17.46 3.98
C ILE A 205 25.60 -16.44 4.93
N GLY A 206 24.39 -16.73 5.42
CA GLY A 206 23.63 -15.88 6.33
C GLY A 206 23.00 -14.65 5.66
N PHE A 207 22.11 -13.98 6.41
CA PHE A 207 21.36 -12.81 5.95
C PHE A 207 22.24 -11.69 5.40
N ALA A 208 23.28 -11.30 6.14
CA ALA A 208 24.10 -10.15 5.79
C ALA A 208 24.84 -10.29 4.44
N TRP A 209 25.33 -11.48 4.13
CA TRP A 209 25.96 -11.72 2.83
C TRP A 209 24.95 -11.99 1.74
N ALA A 210 23.81 -12.62 2.04
CA ALA A 210 22.72 -12.80 1.07
C ALA A 210 22.22 -11.46 0.52
N THR A 211 21.98 -10.45 1.39
CA THR A 211 21.54 -9.12 0.94
C THR A 211 22.63 -8.38 0.16
N ARG A 212 23.92 -8.59 0.48
CA ARG A 212 25.04 -8.03 -0.29
C ARG A 212 25.20 -8.67 -1.67
N VAL A 213 24.90 -9.97 -1.82
CA VAL A 213 24.85 -10.61 -3.13
C VAL A 213 23.76 -9.98 -3.99
N VAL A 214 22.57 -9.73 -3.44
CA VAL A 214 21.52 -8.96 -4.13
C VAL A 214 21.99 -7.55 -4.48
N ALA A 215 22.73 -6.88 -3.59
CA ALA A 215 23.31 -5.56 -3.87
C ALA A 215 24.28 -5.57 -5.05
N LEU A 216 25.06 -6.63 -5.26
CA LEU A 216 25.94 -6.78 -6.42
C LEU A 216 25.16 -6.92 -7.73
N VAL A 217 24.04 -7.65 -7.71
CA VAL A 217 23.13 -7.72 -8.87
C VAL A 217 22.53 -6.35 -9.16
N TRP A 218 22.12 -5.61 -8.12
CA TRP A 218 21.63 -4.23 -8.26
C TRP A 218 22.70 -3.28 -8.75
N LEU A 219 23.96 -3.46 -8.41
CA LEU A 219 25.05 -2.58 -8.86
C LEU A 219 25.18 -2.62 -10.39
N ILE A 220 25.10 -3.81 -10.98
CA ILE A 220 25.14 -3.99 -12.43
C ILE A 220 23.88 -3.41 -13.07
N SER A 221 22.71 -3.75 -12.53
CA SER A 221 21.42 -3.31 -13.06
C SER A 221 21.25 -1.79 -13.02
N LEU A 222 21.49 -1.19 -11.86
CA LEU A 222 21.38 0.26 -11.66
C LEU A 222 22.49 1.02 -12.39
N GLY A 223 23.70 0.45 -12.49
CA GLY A 223 24.77 1.01 -13.33
C GLY A 223 24.34 1.13 -14.78
N LEU A 224 23.72 0.08 -15.34
CA LEU A 224 23.17 0.11 -16.69
C LEU A 224 22.01 1.12 -16.81
N ALA A 225 21.12 1.18 -15.82
CA ALA A 225 20.02 2.14 -15.77
C ALA A 225 20.50 3.60 -15.79
N CYS A 226 21.53 3.94 -15.00
CA CYS A 226 22.13 5.28 -14.95
C CYS A 226 22.66 5.76 -16.30
N VAL A 227 23.20 4.84 -17.12
CA VAL A 227 23.78 5.17 -18.42
C VAL A 227 22.71 5.25 -19.51
N THR A 228 21.68 4.41 -19.45
CA THR A 228 20.76 4.19 -20.57
C THR A 228 19.42 4.92 -20.43
N ILE A 229 18.97 5.24 -19.20
CA ILE A 229 17.77 6.06 -18.99
C ILE A 229 18.08 7.51 -19.39
N THR A 230 17.37 7.99 -20.41
CA THR A 230 17.52 9.34 -20.96
C THR A 230 16.16 10.01 -21.15
N SER A 231 16.13 11.32 -21.38
CA SER A 231 14.92 12.05 -21.77
C SER A 231 15.07 12.54 -23.20
N HIS A 232 13.99 12.48 -23.98
CA HIS A 232 13.92 13.09 -25.31
C HIS A 232 13.61 14.59 -25.26
N LEU A 233 12.93 15.05 -24.21
CA LEU A 233 12.47 16.43 -24.09
C LEU A 233 13.59 17.38 -23.59
N PRO A 234 13.58 18.65 -24.03
CA PRO A 234 14.54 19.66 -23.60
C PRO A 234 14.33 20.02 -22.12
N THR A 235 15.40 20.43 -21.43
CA THR A 235 15.36 20.82 -20.02
C THR A 235 14.73 22.20 -19.85
N LYS A 236 13.90 22.35 -18.81
CA LYS A 236 13.25 23.62 -18.44
C LYS A 236 14.09 24.36 -17.38
N PRO A 237 14.00 25.71 -17.30
CA PRO A 237 14.68 26.47 -16.25
C PRO A 237 14.20 26.08 -14.86
N PHE A 238 15.12 26.11 -13.89
CA PHE A 238 14.85 25.75 -12.49
C PHE A 238 14.08 26.87 -11.78
N SER A 239 12.77 26.92 -12.04
CA SER A 239 11.81 27.81 -11.38
C SER A 239 10.91 27.01 -10.44
N LYS A 240 10.43 27.66 -9.37
CA LYS A 240 9.46 27.08 -8.42
C LYS A 240 8.23 26.51 -9.14
N GLU A 241 7.76 27.18 -10.17
CA GLU A 241 6.61 26.76 -10.98
C GLU A 241 6.83 25.40 -11.68
N ASN A 242 8.06 25.11 -12.10
CA ASN A 242 8.38 23.88 -12.83
C ASN A 242 8.64 22.69 -11.90
N ILE A 243 9.08 22.93 -10.66
CA ILE A 243 9.55 21.88 -9.75
C ILE A 243 8.59 21.57 -8.58
N LEU A 244 7.64 22.46 -8.31
CA LEU A 244 6.65 22.22 -7.26
C LEU A 244 5.45 21.42 -7.80
N PRO A 245 4.81 20.61 -6.94
CA PRO A 245 3.57 19.94 -7.31
C PRO A 245 2.44 20.95 -7.47
N ASP A 246 1.52 20.65 -8.40
CA ASP A 246 0.33 21.45 -8.65
C ASP A 246 -0.92 20.62 -8.38
N LEU A 247 -1.62 20.92 -7.29
CA LEU A 247 -2.86 20.24 -6.92
C LEU A 247 -4.05 20.65 -7.78
N ARG A 248 -3.93 21.72 -8.59
CA ARG A 248 -5.00 22.14 -9.51
C ARG A 248 -5.28 21.09 -10.58
N ILE A 249 -4.37 20.14 -10.80
CA ILE A 249 -4.55 19.00 -11.70
C ILE A 249 -5.81 18.19 -11.36
N PHE A 250 -6.19 18.10 -10.08
CA PHE A 250 -7.40 17.39 -9.65
C PHE A 250 -8.71 18.08 -10.07
N ARG A 251 -8.67 19.32 -10.58
CA ARG A 251 -9.84 19.96 -11.21
C ARG A 251 -10.27 19.25 -12.49
N ASN A 252 -9.35 18.52 -13.14
CA ASN A 252 -9.67 17.67 -14.28
C ASN A 252 -10.36 16.39 -13.78
N ILE A 253 -11.68 16.31 -13.96
CA ILE A 253 -12.50 15.19 -13.48
C ILE A 253 -12.03 13.83 -14.02
N PRO A 254 -11.75 13.65 -15.33
CA PRO A 254 -11.14 12.42 -15.84
C PRO A 254 -9.87 11.98 -15.09
N PHE A 255 -8.99 12.92 -14.75
CA PHE A 255 -7.78 12.63 -13.98
C PHE A 255 -8.08 12.26 -12.53
N LEU A 256 -9.01 12.97 -11.87
CA LEU A 256 -9.43 12.65 -10.51
C LEU A 256 -10.03 11.25 -10.44
N MET A 257 -10.96 10.90 -11.34
CA MET A 257 -11.58 9.57 -11.39
C MET A 257 -10.57 8.48 -11.69
N THR A 258 -9.62 8.74 -12.60
CA THR A 258 -8.53 7.80 -12.88
C THR A 258 -7.64 7.61 -11.65
N THR A 259 -7.32 8.67 -10.92
CA THR A 259 -6.52 8.59 -9.69
C THR A 259 -7.22 7.77 -8.62
N LEU A 260 -8.53 7.97 -8.42
CA LEU A 260 -9.33 7.17 -7.48
C LEU A 260 -9.38 5.70 -7.90
N ALA A 261 -9.58 5.41 -9.18
CA ALA A 261 -9.58 4.03 -9.67
C ALA A 261 -8.23 3.34 -9.44
N VAL A 262 -7.13 4.04 -9.75
CA VAL A 262 -5.77 3.55 -9.53
C VAL A 262 -5.48 3.30 -8.06
N PHE A 263 -5.94 4.20 -7.17
CA PHE A 263 -5.87 3.99 -5.73
C PHE A 263 -6.51 2.66 -5.32
N PHE A 264 -7.74 2.36 -5.77
CA PHE A 264 -8.40 1.11 -5.41
C PHE A 264 -7.75 -0.13 -6.03
N VAL A 265 -7.25 -0.04 -7.27
CA VAL A 265 -6.53 -1.13 -7.93
C VAL A 265 -5.24 -1.47 -7.17
N GLU A 266 -4.44 -0.46 -6.85
CA GLU A 266 -3.17 -0.64 -6.13
C GLU A 266 -3.43 -1.04 -4.67
N TRP A 267 -4.50 -0.55 -4.03
CA TRP A 267 -4.86 -0.98 -2.69
C TRP A 267 -5.20 -2.47 -2.60
N GLY A 268 -5.92 -3.00 -3.61
CA GLY A 268 -6.28 -4.42 -3.68
C GLY A 268 -5.12 -5.34 -4.10
N ILE A 269 -4.18 -4.87 -4.93
CA ILE A 269 -3.13 -5.73 -5.52
C ILE A 269 -2.13 -6.25 -4.48
N PHE A 270 -1.80 -5.43 -3.47
CA PHE A 270 -0.78 -5.79 -2.48
C PHE A 270 -1.25 -6.89 -1.52
N ILE A 271 -2.56 -7.10 -1.35
CA ILE A 271 -3.08 -8.09 -0.40
C ILE A 271 -2.69 -9.52 -0.85
N PRO A 272 -3.04 -10.01 -2.06
CA PRO A 272 -2.54 -11.30 -2.53
C PRO A 272 -1.02 -11.42 -2.57
N ILE A 273 -0.33 -10.34 -2.97
CA ILE A 273 1.13 -10.31 -3.06
C ILE A 273 1.78 -10.56 -1.71
N SER A 274 1.25 -9.96 -0.65
CA SER A 274 1.78 -10.09 0.71
C SER A 274 1.36 -11.39 1.40
N TYR A 275 0.11 -11.84 1.22
CA TYR A 275 -0.47 -12.90 2.04
C TYR A 275 -0.52 -14.29 1.38
N ILE A 276 -0.21 -14.46 0.08
CA ILE A 276 -0.30 -15.78 -0.56
C ILE A 276 0.61 -16.83 0.08
N SER A 277 1.81 -16.43 0.50
CA SER A 277 2.80 -17.33 1.10
C SER A 277 2.37 -17.76 2.50
N SER A 278 1.90 -16.81 3.33
CA SER A 278 1.40 -17.12 4.68
C SER A 278 0.10 -17.92 4.64
N TYR A 279 -0.80 -17.62 3.70
CA TYR A 279 -1.99 -18.42 3.44
C TYR A 279 -1.65 -19.89 3.11
N ALA A 280 -0.67 -20.11 2.23
CA ALA A 280 -0.26 -21.45 1.85
C ALA A 280 0.41 -22.21 3.01
N LEU A 281 1.31 -21.56 3.75
CA LEU A 281 1.92 -22.15 4.95
C LEU A 281 0.87 -22.59 5.97
N ALA A 282 -0.15 -21.77 6.18
CA ALA A 282 -1.21 -22.06 7.14
C ALA A 282 -2.14 -23.20 6.72
N HIS A 283 -2.22 -23.50 5.42
CA HIS A 283 -2.95 -24.65 4.88
C HIS A 283 -2.06 -25.89 4.66
N GLU A 284 -0.97 -26.01 5.42
CA GLU A 284 -0.05 -27.15 5.38
C GLU A 284 0.61 -27.41 4.01
N VAL A 285 0.63 -26.41 3.12
CA VAL A 285 1.41 -26.49 1.88
C VAL A 285 2.89 -26.52 2.24
N PRO A 286 3.71 -27.40 1.62
CA PRO A 286 5.14 -27.49 1.92
C PRO A 286 5.82 -26.13 1.86
N SER A 287 6.59 -25.76 2.89
CA SER A 287 7.13 -24.40 3.06
C SER A 287 7.90 -23.90 1.83
N LYS A 288 8.66 -24.78 1.19
CA LYS A 288 9.37 -24.48 -0.06
C LYS A 288 8.42 -24.04 -1.17
N LEU A 289 7.30 -24.74 -1.34
CA LEU A 289 6.31 -24.38 -2.35
C LEU A 289 5.57 -23.09 -1.97
N SER A 290 5.25 -22.88 -0.69
CA SER A 290 4.57 -21.68 -0.22
C SER A 290 5.33 -20.40 -0.56
N TYR A 291 6.66 -20.38 -0.38
CA TYR A 291 7.49 -19.25 -0.82
C TYR A 291 7.61 -19.15 -2.35
N GLN A 292 7.64 -20.29 -3.06
CA GLN A 292 7.66 -20.32 -4.51
C GLN A 292 6.38 -19.77 -5.15
N LEU A 293 5.22 -19.79 -4.47
CA LEU A 293 3.97 -19.21 -5.00
C LEU A 293 4.12 -17.72 -5.33
N LEU A 294 4.86 -16.96 -4.51
CA LEU A 294 5.15 -15.56 -4.80
C LEU A 294 6.04 -15.41 -6.05
N ALA A 295 7.05 -16.27 -6.22
CA ALA A 295 7.89 -16.28 -7.41
C ALA A 295 7.08 -16.67 -8.67
N ILE A 296 6.19 -17.66 -8.57
CA ILE A 296 5.27 -18.08 -9.64
C ILE A 296 4.32 -16.92 -10.01
N MET A 297 3.82 -16.20 -9.01
CA MET A 297 2.97 -15.04 -9.23
C MET A 297 3.71 -13.89 -9.93
N ASN A 298 4.95 -13.62 -9.54
CA ASN A 298 5.81 -12.67 -10.24
C ASN A 298 6.14 -13.13 -11.68
N ALA A 299 6.30 -14.43 -11.92
CA ALA A 299 6.45 -14.96 -13.27
C ALA A 299 5.21 -14.71 -14.14
N GLY A 300 4.00 -14.93 -13.61
CA GLY A 300 2.76 -14.52 -14.25
C GLY A 300 2.71 -13.01 -14.51
N SER A 301 3.11 -12.21 -13.51
CA SER A 301 3.15 -10.75 -13.58
C SER A 301 4.06 -10.20 -14.67
N PHE A 302 5.17 -10.87 -14.96
CA PHE A 302 6.04 -10.48 -16.08
C PHE A 302 5.26 -10.46 -17.41
N PHE A 303 4.60 -11.56 -17.74
CA PHE A 303 3.78 -11.65 -18.95
C PHE A 303 2.56 -10.73 -18.88
N GLY A 304 1.98 -10.58 -17.69
CA GLY A 304 0.90 -9.66 -17.37
C GLY A 304 1.22 -8.18 -17.56
N ARG A 305 2.49 -7.80 -17.45
CA ARG A 305 2.95 -6.42 -17.71
C ARG A 305 3.15 -6.17 -19.20
N VAL A 306 3.63 -7.18 -19.94
CA VAL A 306 3.99 -7.02 -21.36
C VAL A 306 2.79 -7.21 -22.30
N LEU A 307 2.07 -8.32 -22.17
CA LEU A 307 1.04 -8.73 -23.13
C LEU A 307 -0.21 -7.83 -23.09
N PRO A 308 -0.81 -7.51 -21.92
CA PRO A 308 -1.85 -6.49 -21.83
C PRO A 308 -1.42 -5.13 -22.37
N GLY A 309 -0.15 -4.74 -22.22
CA GLY A 309 0.42 -3.53 -22.84
C GLY A 309 0.27 -3.51 -24.36
N TYR A 310 0.60 -4.62 -25.01
CA TYR A 310 0.43 -4.78 -26.46
C TYR A 310 -1.04 -4.70 -26.90
N PHE A 311 -1.95 -5.34 -26.16
CA PHE A 311 -3.39 -5.28 -26.48
C PHE A 311 -3.98 -3.89 -26.20
N ALA A 312 -3.51 -3.20 -25.16
CA ALA A 312 -3.95 -1.87 -24.77
C ALA A 312 -3.68 -0.81 -25.85
N ASP A 313 -2.56 -0.95 -26.56
CA ASP A 313 -2.21 -0.07 -27.68
C ASP A 313 -3.17 -0.23 -28.89
N ARG A 314 -3.98 -1.31 -28.94
CA ARG A 314 -4.91 -1.60 -30.06
C ARG A 314 -6.38 -1.53 -29.68
N LEU A 315 -6.74 -2.07 -28.52
CA LEU A 315 -8.12 -2.20 -28.04
C LEU A 315 -8.55 -1.01 -27.16
N GLY A 316 -7.61 -0.12 -26.83
CA GLY A 316 -7.79 0.99 -25.91
C GLY A 316 -7.25 0.67 -24.51
N ARG A 317 -6.51 1.63 -23.93
CA ARG A 317 -5.74 1.44 -22.69
C ARG A 317 -6.63 1.23 -21.47
N PHE A 318 -7.66 2.07 -21.31
CA PHE A 318 -8.65 1.92 -20.25
C PHE A 318 -9.49 0.64 -20.40
N ASN A 319 -9.86 0.26 -21.63
CA ASN A 319 -10.65 -0.96 -21.89
C ASN A 319 -9.91 -2.21 -21.41
N VAL A 320 -8.62 -2.33 -21.75
CA VAL A 320 -7.82 -3.48 -21.31
C VAL A 320 -7.61 -3.47 -19.80
N LEU A 321 -7.38 -2.30 -19.18
CA LEU A 321 -7.27 -2.20 -17.72
C LEU A 321 -8.55 -2.65 -17.00
N ILE A 322 -9.74 -2.27 -17.51
CA ILE A 322 -11.03 -2.70 -16.94
C ILE A 322 -11.19 -4.22 -17.05
N ILE A 323 -10.87 -4.80 -18.22
CA ILE A 323 -10.97 -6.24 -18.45
C ILE A 323 -10.05 -7.00 -17.49
N THR A 324 -8.80 -6.57 -17.35
CA THR A 324 -7.84 -7.26 -16.48
C THR A 324 -8.19 -7.13 -15.01
N VAL A 325 -8.73 -5.98 -14.56
CA VAL A 325 -9.25 -5.82 -13.20
C VAL A 325 -10.44 -6.75 -12.95
N ALA A 326 -11.37 -6.87 -13.90
CA ALA A 326 -12.49 -7.82 -13.78
C ALA A 326 -12.01 -9.28 -13.70
N LEU A 327 -10.96 -9.64 -14.46
CA LEU A 327 -10.35 -10.98 -14.42
C LEU A 327 -9.57 -11.22 -13.11
N CYS A 328 -8.95 -10.19 -12.52
CA CYS A 328 -8.40 -10.27 -11.16
C CYS A 328 -9.50 -10.56 -10.13
N LEU A 329 -10.64 -9.88 -10.21
CA LEU A 329 -11.75 -10.14 -9.29
C LEU A 329 -12.25 -11.58 -9.43
N LEU A 330 -12.40 -12.05 -10.66
CA LEU A 330 -12.83 -13.41 -10.95
C LEU A 330 -11.82 -14.45 -10.43
N SER A 331 -10.51 -14.22 -10.59
CA SER A 331 -9.49 -15.15 -10.07
C SER A 331 -9.50 -15.23 -8.55
N ASN A 332 -9.76 -14.12 -7.85
CA ASN A 332 -9.92 -14.12 -6.39
C ASN A 332 -11.13 -14.97 -5.97
N ILE A 333 -12.30 -14.76 -6.58
CA ILE A 333 -13.55 -15.45 -6.22
C ILE A 333 -13.52 -16.93 -6.62
N CYS A 334 -13.01 -17.25 -7.81
CA CYS A 334 -13.10 -18.59 -8.38
C CYS A 334 -11.90 -19.49 -8.08
N LEU A 335 -10.73 -18.92 -7.73
CA LEU A 335 -9.51 -19.70 -7.51
C LEU A 335 -8.98 -19.56 -6.09
N TRP A 336 -8.78 -18.34 -5.57
CA TRP A 336 -8.19 -18.19 -4.23
C TRP A 336 -9.17 -18.54 -3.12
N LEU A 337 -10.38 -17.98 -3.16
CA LEU A 337 -11.41 -18.21 -2.13
C LEU A 337 -11.74 -19.71 -1.92
N PRO A 338 -11.87 -20.55 -2.97
CA PRO A 338 -12.09 -21.99 -2.79
C PRO A 338 -10.79 -22.82 -2.65
N ALA A 339 -9.60 -22.21 -2.56
CA ALA A 339 -8.34 -22.95 -2.61
C ALA A 339 -8.17 -23.96 -1.47
N SER A 340 -8.53 -23.59 -0.23
CA SER A 340 -8.50 -24.48 0.95
C SER A 340 -7.28 -25.44 1.01
N GLY A 341 -6.07 -24.95 0.70
CA GLY A 341 -4.83 -25.75 0.69
C GLY A 341 -4.53 -26.57 -0.56
N SER A 342 -5.41 -26.56 -1.57
CA SER A 342 -5.21 -27.21 -2.86
C SER A 342 -4.01 -26.61 -3.60
N VAL A 343 -2.90 -27.34 -3.61
CA VAL A 343 -1.66 -26.97 -4.31
C VAL A 343 -1.90 -26.61 -5.78
N PRO A 344 -2.61 -27.43 -6.59
CA PRO A 344 -2.86 -27.09 -7.99
C PRO A 344 -3.63 -25.78 -8.15
N LEU A 345 -4.63 -25.54 -7.29
CA LEU A 345 -5.46 -24.34 -7.38
C LEU A 345 -4.68 -23.08 -7.00
N LEU A 346 -3.81 -23.17 -5.99
CA LEU A 346 -2.92 -22.09 -5.58
C LEU A 346 -1.90 -21.74 -6.67
N VAL A 347 -1.32 -22.75 -7.33
CA VAL A 347 -0.38 -22.51 -8.45
C VAL A 347 -1.09 -21.85 -9.62
N ILE A 348 -2.29 -22.32 -9.99
CA ILE A 348 -3.11 -21.72 -11.06
C ILE A 348 -3.50 -20.29 -10.68
N TYR A 349 -3.91 -20.05 -9.43
CA TYR A 349 -4.22 -18.73 -8.92
C TYR A 349 -3.00 -17.80 -9.01
N SER A 350 -1.83 -18.20 -8.50
CA SER A 350 -0.61 -17.40 -8.57
C SER A 350 -0.27 -17.00 -10.00
N CYS A 351 -0.31 -17.94 -10.95
CA CYS A 351 -0.08 -17.65 -12.37
C CYS A 351 -1.10 -16.66 -12.95
N THR A 352 -2.39 -16.93 -12.76
CA THR A 352 -3.48 -16.16 -13.38
C THR A 352 -3.65 -14.79 -12.74
N PHE A 353 -3.69 -14.71 -11.42
CA PHE A 353 -3.72 -13.45 -10.69
C PHE A 353 -2.45 -12.65 -10.99
N GLY A 354 -1.26 -13.27 -10.98
CA GLY A 354 -0.02 -12.63 -11.40
C GLY A 354 -0.14 -11.96 -12.77
N PHE A 355 -0.63 -12.70 -13.76
CA PHE A 355 -0.85 -12.19 -15.12
C PHE A 355 -1.83 -11.01 -15.16
N PHE A 356 -3.02 -11.14 -14.58
CA PHE A 356 -4.01 -10.07 -14.66
C PHE A 356 -3.59 -8.84 -13.83
N SER A 357 -3.03 -9.06 -12.65
CA SER A 357 -2.61 -7.99 -11.74
C SER A 357 -1.40 -7.21 -12.27
N GLY A 358 -0.46 -7.87 -12.95
CA GLY A 358 0.70 -7.23 -13.58
C GLY A 358 0.32 -6.14 -14.59
N SER A 359 -0.85 -6.26 -15.21
CA SER A 359 -1.35 -5.24 -16.13
C SER A 359 -1.62 -3.90 -15.43
N GLY A 360 -2.05 -3.90 -14.16
CA GLY A 360 -2.32 -2.67 -13.40
C GLY A 360 -1.06 -1.80 -13.29
N ILE A 361 0.07 -2.42 -13.00
CA ILE A 361 1.37 -1.74 -12.82
C ILE A 361 1.91 -1.14 -14.13
N SER A 362 1.62 -1.77 -15.27
CA SER A 362 2.11 -1.32 -16.58
C SER A 362 1.13 -0.40 -17.32
N LEU A 363 -0.18 -0.58 -17.14
CA LEU A 363 -1.22 0.17 -17.87
C LEU A 363 -1.67 1.42 -17.14
N THR A 364 -1.64 1.45 -15.82
CA THR A 364 -1.93 2.67 -15.03
C THR A 364 -1.12 3.88 -15.49
N PRO A 365 0.23 3.82 -15.55
CA PRO A 365 1.03 4.92 -16.08
C PRO A 365 0.64 5.33 -17.51
N VAL A 366 0.23 4.36 -18.32
CA VAL A 366 -0.10 4.57 -19.74
C VAL A 366 -1.46 5.24 -19.91
N CYS A 367 -2.42 4.93 -19.03
CA CYS A 367 -3.72 5.58 -18.93
C CYS A 367 -3.58 7.04 -18.43
N ILE A 368 -2.79 7.26 -17.36
CA ILE A 368 -2.49 8.62 -16.87
C ILE A 368 -1.85 9.48 -17.97
N GLY A 369 -0.97 8.88 -18.78
CA GLY A 369 -0.34 9.57 -19.90
C GLY A 369 -1.25 9.98 -21.04
N GLN A 370 -2.51 9.54 -21.07
CA GLN A 370 -3.52 10.06 -22.01
C GLN A 370 -4.20 11.33 -21.51
N LEU A 371 -4.09 11.62 -20.21
CA LEU A 371 -4.79 12.73 -19.56
C LEU A 371 -3.92 13.98 -19.41
N CYS A 372 -2.68 13.93 -19.90
CA CYS A 372 -1.73 15.03 -19.79
C CYS A 372 -0.83 15.16 -21.03
N ALA A 373 -0.29 16.35 -21.22
CA ALA A 373 0.81 16.57 -22.15
C ALA A 373 2.07 15.85 -21.64
N THR A 374 2.86 15.27 -22.55
CA THR A 374 4.03 14.46 -22.19
C THR A 374 5.09 15.23 -21.40
N GLU A 375 5.19 16.54 -21.60
CA GLU A 375 6.10 17.41 -20.85
C GLU A 375 5.73 17.67 -19.38
N HIS A 376 4.56 17.20 -18.97
CA HIS A 376 4.06 17.22 -17.60
C HIS A 376 3.72 15.82 -17.10
N TYR A 377 4.17 14.78 -17.82
CA TYR A 377 3.83 13.40 -17.52
C TYR A 377 4.33 13.00 -16.14
N GLY A 378 5.59 13.32 -15.81
CA GLY A 378 6.18 13.01 -14.52
C GLY A 378 5.36 13.60 -13.38
N ARG A 379 4.94 14.87 -13.49
CA ARG A 379 4.07 15.55 -12.53
C ARG A 379 2.72 14.84 -12.37
N TYR A 380 2.00 14.55 -13.46
CA TYR A 380 0.69 13.90 -13.38
C TYR A 380 0.76 12.50 -12.79
N TYR A 381 1.71 11.68 -13.26
CA TYR A 381 1.95 10.33 -12.76
C TYR A 381 2.27 10.34 -11.27
N ALA A 382 3.23 11.18 -10.86
CA ALA A 382 3.63 11.35 -9.47
C ALA A 382 2.46 11.79 -8.59
N THR A 383 1.68 12.79 -9.01
CA THR A 383 0.54 13.30 -8.25
C THR A 383 -0.50 12.21 -8.01
N ALA A 384 -0.80 11.38 -9.02
CA ALA A 384 -1.71 10.24 -8.86
C ALA A 384 -1.15 9.21 -7.87
N TYR A 385 0.11 8.81 -8.01
CA TYR A 385 0.75 7.83 -7.12
C TYR A 385 0.98 8.35 -5.69
N THR A 386 0.97 9.67 -5.48
CA THR A 386 0.97 10.27 -4.13
C THR A 386 -0.32 9.99 -3.39
N VAL A 387 -1.45 9.87 -4.09
CA VAL A 387 -2.72 9.43 -3.48
C VAL A 387 -2.67 7.94 -3.20
N VAL A 388 -2.13 7.15 -4.14
CA VAL A 388 -1.92 5.70 -3.99
C VAL A 388 -1.06 5.37 -2.76
N SER A 389 -0.05 6.20 -2.44
CA SER A 389 0.83 5.95 -1.30
C SER A 389 0.07 5.82 0.02
N LEU A 390 -1.02 6.58 0.20
CA LEU A 390 -1.90 6.48 1.37
C LEU A 390 -2.59 5.12 1.47
N GLY A 391 -2.97 4.54 0.32
CA GLY A 391 -3.51 3.19 0.23
C GLY A 391 -2.46 2.15 0.58
N THR A 392 -1.24 2.30 0.08
CA THR A 392 -0.14 1.36 0.40
C THR A 392 0.30 1.42 1.87
N LEU A 393 0.22 2.60 2.51
CA LEU A 393 0.52 2.76 3.93
C LEU A 393 -0.50 2.05 4.82
N THR A 394 -1.76 2.01 4.39
CA THR A 394 -2.88 1.46 5.15
C THR A 394 -3.20 0.01 4.81
N GLY A 395 -2.89 -0.45 3.59
CA GLY A 395 -3.29 -1.76 3.08
C GLY A 395 -2.77 -2.93 3.92
N ILE A 396 -1.49 -2.92 4.30
CA ILE A 396 -0.89 -4.02 5.07
C ILE A 396 -1.32 -3.96 6.55
N PRO A 397 -1.23 -2.82 7.27
CA PRO A 397 -1.58 -2.78 8.70
C PRO A 397 -3.09 -2.82 9.00
N ILE A 398 -3.96 -2.30 8.12
CA ILE A 398 -5.43 -2.32 8.34
C ILE A 398 -6.01 -3.72 8.10
N ALA A 399 -5.42 -4.52 7.20
CA ALA A 399 -5.85 -5.90 6.99
C ALA A 399 -5.86 -6.71 8.30
N ASP A 400 -4.90 -6.47 9.20
CA ASP A 400 -4.77 -7.18 10.47
C ASP A 400 -5.49 -6.44 11.64
N SER A 401 -5.30 -5.12 11.78
CA SER A 401 -5.95 -4.33 12.86
C SER A 401 -7.46 -4.14 12.67
N GLY A 402 -7.94 -4.06 11.43
CA GLY A 402 -9.36 -3.98 11.12
C GLY A 402 -10.12 -5.23 11.55
N TYR A 403 -9.47 -6.40 11.46
CA TYR A 403 -10.02 -7.66 11.93
C TYR A 403 -10.22 -7.66 13.46
N GLY A 404 -9.22 -7.18 14.22
CA GLY A 404 -9.32 -7.02 15.67
C GLY A 404 -10.40 -6.03 16.11
N ALA A 405 -10.46 -4.87 15.46
CA ALA A 405 -11.45 -3.82 15.75
C ALA A 405 -12.89 -4.30 15.48
N ALA A 406 -13.12 -5.00 14.37
CA ALA A 406 -14.44 -5.55 14.03
C ALA A 406 -14.93 -6.56 15.06
N LYS A 407 -14.06 -7.43 15.58
CA LYS A 407 -14.41 -8.39 16.64
C LYS A 407 -14.84 -7.70 17.93
N PHE A 408 -14.13 -6.66 18.35
CA PHE A 408 -14.51 -5.90 19.55
C PHE A 408 -15.81 -5.11 19.36
N ALA A 409 -16.07 -4.59 18.15
CA ALA A 409 -17.32 -3.91 17.83
C ALA A 409 -18.56 -4.80 18.02
N LEU A 410 -18.44 -6.12 17.76
CA LEU A 410 -19.53 -7.08 18.00
C LEU A 410 -19.92 -7.20 19.48
N ILE A 411 -18.96 -7.07 20.40
CA ILE A 411 -19.24 -7.08 21.84
C ILE A 411 -20.11 -5.87 22.22
N GLY A 412 -19.76 -4.69 21.71
CA GLY A 412 -20.55 -3.47 21.90
C GLY A 412 -21.94 -3.58 21.29
N LEU A 413 -22.04 -4.01 20.02
CA LEU A 413 -23.30 -4.20 19.32
C LEU A 413 -24.24 -5.17 20.04
N THR A 414 -23.71 -6.28 20.56
CA THR A 414 -24.48 -7.28 21.32
C THR A 414 -25.11 -6.68 22.57
N LYS A 415 -24.36 -5.86 23.32
CA LYS A 415 -24.88 -5.16 24.50
C LYS A 415 -26.01 -4.19 24.13
N THR A 416 -25.86 -3.43 23.04
CA THR A 416 -26.91 -2.52 22.57
C THR A 416 -28.18 -3.26 22.16
N LEU A 417 -28.06 -4.30 21.33
CA LEU A 417 -29.19 -5.09 20.86
C LEU A 417 -29.92 -5.82 22.00
N CYS A 418 -29.21 -6.24 23.04
CA CYS A 418 -29.83 -6.80 24.25
C CYS A 418 -30.74 -5.78 24.95
N VAL A 419 -30.35 -4.51 25.00
CA VAL A 419 -31.16 -3.45 25.62
C VAL A 419 -32.38 -3.14 24.76
N GLU A 420 -32.19 -2.95 23.46
CA GLU A 420 -33.27 -2.66 22.50
C GLU A 420 -34.26 -3.83 22.35
N GLY A 421 -33.76 -5.06 22.35
CA GLY A 421 -34.56 -6.28 22.20
C GLY A 421 -35.41 -6.63 23.42
N LYS A 422 -35.10 -6.05 24.60
CA LYS A 422 -35.76 -6.38 25.87
C LYS A 422 -37.28 -6.13 25.83
N GLU A 423 -37.73 -5.04 25.21
CA GLU A 423 -39.15 -4.71 25.09
C GLU A 423 -39.93 -5.71 24.21
N TYR A 424 -39.23 -6.39 23.32
CA TYR A 424 -39.79 -7.37 22.39
C TYR A 424 -39.57 -8.82 22.84
N ASN A 425 -39.07 -9.02 24.07
CA ASN A 425 -38.68 -10.35 24.58
C ASN A 425 -37.64 -11.06 23.68
N ILE A 426 -36.72 -10.30 23.09
CA ILE A 426 -35.63 -10.80 22.25
C ILE A 426 -34.34 -10.85 23.09
N PHE A 427 -33.76 -12.04 23.19
CA PHE A 427 -32.48 -12.28 23.87
C PHE A 427 -31.37 -12.30 22.82
N VAL A 428 -30.28 -11.56 23.06
CA VAL A 428 -29.18 -11.40 22.10
C VAL A 428 -27.86 -11.73 22.79
N ASN A 429 -27.10 -12.69 22.27
CA ASN A 429 -25.78 -13.06 22.78
C ASN A 429 -24.79 -13.17 21.63
N ALA A 430 -23.52 -12.86 21.89
CA ALA A 430 -22.43 -13.13 20.98
C ALA A 430 -21.83 -14.49 21.31
N VAL A 431 -21.57 -15.30 20.28
CA VAL A 431 -20.84 -16.56 20.45
C VAL A 431 -19.46 -16.40 19.84
N ALA A 432 -18.45 -16.36 20.69
CA ALA A 432 -17.05 -16.42 20.30
C ALA A 432 -16.66 -17.89 20.14
N THR A 433 -16.83 -18.42 18.94
CA THR A 433 -16.32 -19.75 18.62
C THR A 433 -14.85 -19.68 18.30
N ALA A 434 -14.07 -20.66 18.77
CA ALA A 434 -12.76 -20.90 18.17
C ALA A 434 -12.99 -21.59 16.82
N GLY A 435 -13.01 -20.79 15.75
CA GLY A 435 -12.68 -21.28 14.44
C GLY A 435 -11.16 -21.30 14.33
N PHE A 436 -10.58 -22.41 13.87
CA PHE A 436 -9.21 -22.38 13.42
C PHE A 436 -9.17 -21.53 12.16
N THR A 437 -8.91 -20.24 12.34
CA THR A 437 -8.41 -19.43 11.25
C THR A 437 -7.00 -19.88 10.97
N ASP A 438 -6.60 -19.82 9.71
CA ASP A 438 -5.29 -20.22 9.21
C ASP A 438 -4.13 -19.59 10.04
N GLN A 439 -4.34 -18.39 10.57
CA GLN A 439 -3.38 -17.68 11.43
C GLN A 439 -3.15 -18.33 12.81
N ILE A 440 -4.16 -19.00 13.39
CA ILE A 440 -4.04 -19.73 14.68
C ILE A 440 -3.39 -21.11 14.46
N MET A 441 -3.57 -21.70 13.26
CA MET A 441 -2.98 -22.98 12.86
C MET A 441 -1.45 -22.91 12.64
N ALA A 442 -0.85 -21.71 12.54
CA ALA A 442 0.59 -21.52 12.38
C ALA A 442 1.42 -21.84 13.65
N ASN A 443 0.77 -22.05 14.81
CA ASN A 443 1.42 -22.51 16.02
C ASN A 443 1.37 -24.05 16.12
N ASN A 444 2.53 -24.69 16.24
CA ASN A 444 2.67 -26.16 16.28
C ASN A 444 1.88 -26.88 17.42
N GLU A 445 1.42 -26.15 18.44
CA GLU A 445 0.53 -26.68 19.51
C GLU A 445 -0.94 -26.86 19.05
N ALA A 446 -1.32 -26.32 17.89
CA ALA A 446 -2.69 -26.32 17.37
C ALA A 446 -3.17 -27.69 16.85
N ASN A 447 -2.26 -28.57 16.39
CA ASN A 447 -2.63 -29.84 15.75
C ASN A 447 -3.34 -30.82 16.70
N GLN A 448 -2.95 -30.87 17.97
CA GLN A 448 -3.63 -31.72 18.98
C GLN A 448 -4.97 -31.12 19.42
N GLY A 449 -5.06 -29.78 19.46
CA GLY A 449 -6.30 -29.05 19.73
C GLY A 449 -7.35 -29.18 18.62
N GLN A 450 -6.92 -29.31 17.36
CA GLN A 450 -7.80 -29.42 16.20
C GLN A 450 -8.62 -30.72 16.20
N GLU A 451 -7.99 -31.86 16.52
CA GLU A 451 -8.67 -33.16 16.54
C GLU A 451 -9.69 -33.26 17.70
N LEU A 452 -9.33 -32.67 18.85
CA LEU A 452 -10.24 -32.52 19.99
C LEU A 452 -11.44 -31.61 19.63
N MET A 453 -11.22 -30.51 18.92
CA MET A 453 -12.29 -29.57 18.54
C MET A 453 -13.22 -30.11 17.45
N LYS A 454 -12.72 -30.93 16.50
CA LYS A 454 -13.57 -31.63 15.50
C LYS A 454 -14.51 -32.64 16.16
N GLN A 455 -14.10 -33.28 17.25
CA GLN A 455 -14.96 -34.16 18.04
C GLN A 455 -16.04 -33.41 18.82
N PHE A 456 -15.79 -32.16 19.21
CA PHE A 456 -16.67 -31.39 20.09
C PHE A 456 -17.09 -30.08 19.41
N VAL A 457 -18.07 -30.17 18.51
CA VAL A 457 -18.70 -29.00 17.89
C VAL A 457 -19.33 -28.07 18.95
N PRO A 458 -19.28 -26.73 18.79
CA PRO A 458 -19.82 -25.77 19.77
C PRO A 458 -21.35 -25.81 19.89
N SER A 459 -22.03 -26.67 19.12
CA SER A 459 -23.49 -26.80 19.04
C SER A 459 -24.20 -26.88 20.41
N PRO A 460 -23.71 -27.62 21.43
CA PRO A 460 -24.40 -27.66 22.72
C PRO A 460 -24.52 -26.30 23.42
N ALA A 461 -23.48 -25.47 23.36
CA ALA A 461 -23.50 -24.13 23.95
C ALA A 461 -24.48 -23.21 23.20
N ILE A 462 -24.54 -23.33 21.87
CA ILE A 462 -25.47 -22.55 21.03
C ILE A 462 -26.91 -22.99 21.26
N VAL A 463 -27.17 -24.30 21.32
CA VAL A 463 -28.49 -24.87 21.60
C VAL A 463 -28.97 -24.44 22.99
N TRP A 464 -28.08 -24.40 23.99
CA TRP A 464 -28.42 -23.86 25.31
C TRP A 464 -28.84 -22.39 25.23
N LEU A 465 -28.13 -21.55 24.47
CA LEU A 465 -28.47 -20.11 24.35
C LEU A 465 -29.83 -19.84 23.71
N VAL A 466 -30.38 -20.77 22.92
CA VAL A 466 -31.72 -20.66 22.32
C VAL A 466 -32.78 -21.47 23.06
N HIS A 467 -32.40 -22.22 24.09
CA HIS A 467 -33.34 -23.00 24.89
C HIS A 467 -34.25 -22.07 25.69
N GLU A 468 -35.53 -22.45 25.84
CA GLU A 468 -36.53 -21.63 26.53
C GLU A 468 -36.18 -21.32 28.00
N ASP A 469 -35.46 -22.22 28.66
CA ASP A 469 -34.96 -22.03 30.03
C ASP A 469 -33.76 -21.09 30.13
N CYS A 470 -33.08 -20.79 29.03
CA CYS A 470 -31.93 -19.90 29.03
C CYS A 470 -32.37 -18.44 29.01
N LYS A 471 -32.08 -17.71 30.09
CA LYS A 471 -32.41 -16.28 30.25
C LYS A 471 -31.20 -15.36 30.08
N ILE A 472 -30.09 -15.89 29.59
CA ILE A 472 -28.86 -15.13 29.38
C ILE A 472 -29.04 -14.22 28.16
N THR A 473 -28.68 -12.94 28.27
CA THR A 473 -28.68 -11.97 27.18
C THR A 473 -27.61 -10.90 27.43
N GLY A 474 -27.09 -10.31 26.36
CA GLY A 474 -26.04 -9.29 26.38
C GLY A 474 -24.65 -9.83 26.68
N GLU A 475 -24.47 -11.15 26.67
CA GLU A 475 -23.22 -11.80 27.03
C GLU A 475 -22.44 -12.28 25.80
N THR A 476 -21.11 -12.31 25.95
CA THR A 476 -20.23 -12.95 24.98
C THR A 476 -19.79 -14.30 25.52
N ILE A 477 -20.16 -15.38 24.84
CA ILE A 477 -19.90 -16.75 25.26
C ILE A 477 -18.80 -17.33 24.40
N GLY A 478 -17.69 -17.72 25.01
CA GLY A 478 -16.66 -18.53 24.38
C GLY A 478 -17.15 -19.96 24.24
N ALA A 479 -17.21 -20.48 23.02
CA ALA A 479 -17.58 -21.87 22.75
C ALA A 479 -16.45 -22.53 21.97
N MET A 480 -15.53 -23.18 22.69
CA MET A 480 -14.29 -23.74 22.16
C MET A 480 -14.23 -25.22 22.51
N GLY A 481 -14.86 -26.07 21.69
CA GLY A 481 -14.81 -27.51 21.92
C GLY A 481 -15.69 -27.89 23.10
N LYS A 482 -15.09 -28.55 24.11
CA LYS A 482 -15.72 -28.82 25.41
C LYS A 482 -15.70 -27.62 26.37
N ILE A 483 -14.99 -26.55 26.03
CA ILE A 483 -14.82 -25.41 26.92
C ILE A 483 -15.89 -24.37 26.57
N VAL A 484 -16.75 -24.09 27.55
CA VAL A 484 -17.71 -22.99 27.49
C VAL A 484 -17.30 -21.95 28.51
N THR A 485 -16.99 -20.74 28.05
CA THR A 485 -16.54 -19.62 28.88
C THR A 485 -17.42 -18.41 28.67
N ARG A 486 -17.35 -17.45 29.60
CA ARG A 486 -17.92 -16.12 29.43
C ARG A 486 -16.79 -15.13 29.25
N ILE A 487 -16.85 -14.34 28.17
CA ILE A 487 -15.91 -13.27 27.87
C ILE A 487 -16.57 -11.95 28.28
N PHE A 488 -15.86 -11.14 29.05
CA PHE A 488 -16.37 -9.88 29.56
C PHE A 488 -15.29 -8.80 29.57
N VAL A 489 -15.73 -7.55 29.52
CA VAL A 489 -14.91 -6.37 29.80
C VAL A 489 -15.10 -6.03 31.27
N ALA A 490 -14.00 -5.84 31.98
CA ALA A 490 -14.00 -5.49 33.39
C ALA A 490 -13.27 -4.17 33.63
N GLU A 491 -13.72 -3.44 34.64
CA GLU A 491 -13.07 -2.22 35.12
C GLU A 491 -12.39 -2.52 36.46
N THR A 492 -11.13 -2.13 36.62
CA THR A 492 -10.45 -2.22 37.91
C THR A 492 -11.10 -1.28 38.92
N HIS A 493 -10.85 -1.47 40.21
CA HIS A 493 -11.32 -0.49 41.20
C HIS A 493 -10.65 0.89 41.08
N GLY A 494 -9.54 0.97 40.37
CA GLY A 494 -8.93 2.22 40.01
C GLY A 494 -8.23 2.91 41.19
N PHE A 495 -7.83 4.15 40.96
CA PHE A 495 -7.34 5.04 42.00
C PHE A 495 -8.32 6.20 42.17
N GLN A 496 -8.76 6.41 43.40
CA GLN A 496 -9.54 7.56 43.81
C GLN A 496 -8.63 8.52 44.57
N GLY A 497 -8.52 9.76 44.08
CA GLY A 497 -7.79 10.83 44.77
C GLY A 497 -8.50 11.24 46.07
N ALA A 498 -7.74 11.77 47.03
CA ALA A 498 -8.30 12.22 48.30
C ALA A 498 -8.99 13.59 48.16
N ALA A 499 -10.04 13.85 48.96
CA ALA A 499 -10.67 15.16 49.10
C ALA A 499 -9.64 16.28 49.27
N GLY A 500 -9.63 17.23 48.33
CA GLY A 500 -8.77 18.41 48.38
C GLY A 500 -7.33 18.21 47.87
N GLU A 501 -6.97 17.01 47.40
CA GLU A 501 -5.71 16.78 46.68
C GLU A 501 -5.80 17.37 45.26
N GLU A 502 -4.70 17.96 44.77
CA GLU A 502 -4.65 18.50 43.42
C GLU A 502 -4.71 17.37 42.38
N TRP A 503 -5.78 17.33 41.59
CA TRP A 503 -5.97 16.32 40.55
C TRP A 503 -5.10 16.64 39.33
N THR A 504 -3.87 16.12 39.32
CA THR A 504 -2.89 16.36 38.25
C THR A 504 -2.47 15.06 37.56
N PRO A 505 -1.89 15.12 36.34
CA PRO A 505 -1.31 13.95 35.69
C PRO A 505 -0.23 13.24 36.54
N LYS A 506 0.46 13.97 37.42
CA LYS A 506 1.46 13.39 38.34
C LYS A 506 0.80 12.51 39.40
N THR A 507 -0.30 12.99 39.99
CA THR A 507 -1.09 12.25 40.99
C THR A 507 -1.58 10.90 40.43
N VAL A 508 -2.04 10.89 39.18
CA VAL A 508 -2.48 9.67 38.48
C VAL A 508 -1.30 8.75 38.16
N ARG A 509 -0.20 9.28 37.60
CA ARG A 509 1.01 8.51 37.28
C ARG A 509 1.60 7.83 38.51
N ASP A 510 1.71 8.55 39.62
CA ASP A 510 2.34 8.05 40.85
C ASP A 510 1.48 6.98 41.53
N ASN A 511 0.18 6.94 41.24
CA ASN A 511 -0.75 5.91 41.70
C ASN A 511 -1.16 4.90 40.61
N TRP A 512 -0.48 4.88 39.45
CA TRP A 512 -0.87 4.03 38.31
C TRP A 512 -0.95 2.54 38.65
N LYS A 513 -0.13 2.06 39.60
CA LYS A 513 -0.19 0.68 40.09
C LYS A 513 -1.54 0.29 40.69
N LYS A 514 -2.27 1.25 41.27
CA LYS A 514 -3.64 1.02 41.79
C LYS A 514 -4.67 1.04 40.66
N VAL A 515 -4.43 1.84 39.63
CA VAL A 515 -5.27 1.88 38.42
C VAL A 515 -5.18 0.56 37.65
N ASP A 516 -3.98 0.00 37.56
CA ASP A 516 -3.68 -1.25 36.85
C ASP A 516 -3.81 -2.52 37.72
N ASP A 517 -4.36 -2.40 38.94
CA ASP A 517 -4.55 -3.57 39.82
C ASP A 517 -5.75 -4.41 39.36
N GLY A 518 -5.47 -5.47 38.62
CA GLY A 518 -6.47 -6.41 38.10
C GLY A 518 -6.99 -7.43 39.11
N LYS A 519 -6.60 -7.38 40.39
CA LYS A 519 -7.05 -8.36 41.40
C LYS A 519 -8.51 -8.18 41.81
N GLU A 520 -8.98 -6.93 41.83
CA GLU A 520 -10.36 -6.57 42.13
C GLU A 520 -10.95 -5.76 40.97
N PHE A 521 -12.05 -6.25 40.40
CA PHE A 521 -12.67 -5.64 39.24
C PHE A 521 -14.20 -5.71 39.29
N GLY A 522 -14.85 -4.72 38.70
CA GLY A 522 -16.28 -4.69 38.42
C GLY A 522 -16.58 -5.14 37.00
N ILE A 523 -17.71 -5.80 36.80
CA ILE A 523 -18.23 -6.14 35.47
C ILE A 523 -19.57 -5.42 35.31
N TRP A 524 -19.64 -4.51 34.36
CA TRP A 524 -20.83 -3.69 34.12
C TRP A 524 -21.59 -4.14 32.88
N ARG A 525 -22.90 -4.28 32.99
CA ARG A 525 -23.73 -4.69 31.84
C ARG A 525 -24.10 -3.51 30.96
N ASN A 526 -24.25 -2.33 31.55
CA ASN A 526 -24.62 -1.09 30.87
C ASN A 526 -24.06 0.13 31.61
N THR A 527 -24.17 1.29 30.96
CA THR A 527 -23.68 2.57 31.50
C THR A 527 -24.35 2.93 32.83
N ASN A 528 -25.64 2.63 33.00
CA ASN A 528 -26.36 2.95 34.25
C ASN A 528 -25.82 2.15 35.45
N GLU A 529 -25.47 0.88 35.27
CA GLU A 529 -24.83 0.07 36.32
C GLU A 529 -23.44 0.59 36.69
N MET A 530 -22.65 0.98 35.68
CA MET A 530 -21.34 1.60 35.89
C MET A 530 -21.48 2.93 36.64
N GLU A 531 -22.38 3.81 36.19
CA GLU A 531 -22.68 5.07 36.83
C GLU A 531 -23.14 4.88 38.28
N ALA A 532 -24.05 3.95 38.55
CA ALA A 532 -24.51 3.64 39.90
C ALA A 532 -23.38 3.17 40.83
N ALA A 533 -22.33 2.55 40.30
CA ALA A 533 -21.16 2.13 41.07
C ALA A 533 -20.11 3.25 41.24
N VAL A 534 -19.97 4.12 40.25
CA VAL A 534 -18.94 5.17 40.22
C VAL A 534 -19.40 6.46 40.92
N PHE A 535 -20.65 6.89 40.73
CA PHE A 535 -21.16 8.14 41.33
C PHE A 535 -21.04 8.20 42.86
N PRO A 536 -21.37 7.13 43.63
CA PRO A 536 -21.17 7.14 45.07
C PRO A 536 -19.69 7.29 45.47
N ARG A 537 -18.77 6.72 44.68
CA ARG A 537 -17.33 6.88 44.89
C ARG A 537 -16.91 8.33 44.66
N LEU A 538 -17.36 8.93 43.56
CA LEU A 538 -17.10 10.34 43.26
C LEU A 538 -17.64 11.29 44.32
N MET A 539 -18.83 11.02 44.88
CA MET A 539 -19.43 11.88 45.90
C MET A 539 -18.87 11.66 47.32
N GLY A 540 -18.23 10.52 47.58
CA GLY A 540 -17.53 10.24 48.83
C GLY A 540 -16.04 10.62 48.82
N ALA A 541 -15.55 11.19 47.71
CA ALA A 541 -14.15 11.54 47.46
C ALA A 541 -13.69 12.79 48.20
#